data_AF-A0A371CML5-F1
#
_entry.id   AF-A0A371CML5-F1
#
_cell.length_a   1.000
_cell.length_b   1.000
_cell.length_c   1.000
_cell.angle_alpha   90.00
_cell.angle_beta   90.00
_cell.angle_gamma   90.00
#
_symmetry.space_group_name_H-M   'P 1'
#
loop_
_entity.id
_entity.type
_entity.pdbx_description
1 polymer ?
#
loop_
_entity_poly.entity_id
_entity_poly.type
_entity_poly.pdbx_seq_one_letter_code
_entity_poly.pdbx_strand_id
1 'polypeptide(L)'
;HTLPKLDYAYDALQPHISRKIMELHHSKHHQAYVDGLNAAEEAYAKAATPKEQIKLQSALKFNGGGHITHSLFWKNLAPQSQGGSELKFSPL
;
A
#
# COMPACT_ATOMS: atom_id res chain seq x y z
N HIS A 1 -9.14 -4.41 -7.86
CA HIS A 1 -7.93 -4.48 -6.99
C HIS A 1 -8.19 -5.27 -5.74
N THR A 2 -7.15 -5.89 -5.19
CA THR A 2 -7.20 -6.70 -3.96
C THR A 2 -6.02 -6.33 -3.06
N LEU A 3 -6.20 -6.42 -1.74
CA LEU A 3 -5.11 -6.22 -0.78
C LEU A 3 -4.05 -7.32 -0.96
N PRO A 4 -2.78 -6.99 -1.30
CA PRO A 4 -1.74 -7.99 -1.45
C PRO A 4 -1.46 -8.65 -0.10
N LYS A 5 -1.07 -9.92 -0.09
CA LYS A 5 -0.57 -10.55 1.14
C LYS A 5 0.85 -10.04 1.42
N LEU A 6 1.18 -9.85 2.69
CA LEU A 6 2.57 -9.62 3.10
C LEU A 6 3.36 -10.93 2.99
N ASP A 7 4.62 -10.84 2.57
CA ASP A 7 5.53 -11.99 2.49
C ASP A 7 6.15 -12.37 3.85
N TYR A 8 5.77 -11.63 4.91
CA TYR A 8 6.27 -11.79 6.27
C TYR A 8 5.16 -11.52 7.29
N ALA A 9 5.34 -12.02 8.51
CA ALA A 9 4.40 -11.82 9.60
C ALA A 9 4.37 -10.34 10.06
N TYR A 10 3.28 -9.92 10.70
CA TYR A 10 3.10 -8.53 11.12
C TYR A 10 4.14 -8.05 12.16
N ASP A 11 4.75 -8.95 12.92
CA ASP A 11 5.82 -8.67 13.88
C ASP A 11 7.24 -8.81 13.30
N ALA A 12 7.38 -9.23 12.04
CA ALA A 12 8.68 -9.57 11.46
C ALA A 12 9.63 -8.36 11.28
N LEU A 13 9.12 -7.14 11.38
CA LEU A 13 9.88 -5.89 11.27
C LEU A 13 10.19 -5.25 12.64
N GLN A 14 9.85 -5.93 13.75
CA GLN A 14 10.27 -5.49 15.08
C GLN A 14 11.79 -5.60 15.24
N PRO A 15 12.42 -4.72 16.06
CA PRO A 15 11.79 -3.66 16.88
C PRO A 15 11.52 -2.36 16.11
N HIS A 16 11.92 -2.27 14.84
CA HIS A 16 11.92 -1.01 14.08
C HIS A 16 10.51 -0.56 13.69
N ILE A 17 9.62 -1.49 13.36
CA ILE A 17 8.20 -1.22 13.11
C ILE A 17 7.37 -2.18 13.98
N SER A 18 6.46 -1.62 14.77
CA SER A 18 5.65 -2.42 15.69
C SER A 18 4.59 -3.25 14.96
N ARG A 19 4.27 -4.42 15.51
CA ARG A 19 3.19 -5.29 15.02
C ARG A 19 1.86 -4.53 14.87
N LYS A 20 1.52 -3.69 15.85
CA LYS A 20 0.26 -2.95 15.87
C LYS A 20 0.16 -1.98 14.69
N ILE A 21 1.25 -1.30 14.35
CA ILE A 21 1.32 -0.44 13.17
C ILE A 21 1.15 -1.28 11.91
N MET A 22 1.91 -2.38 11.76
CA MET A 22 1.82 -3.25 10.58
C MET A 22 0.40 -3.77 10.34
N GLU A 23 -0.27 -4.26 11.39
CA GLU A 23 -1.65 -4.75 11.31
C GLU A 23 -2.62 -3.65 10.85
N LEU A 24 -2.59 -2.48 11.48
CA LEU A 24 -3.50 -1.39 11.14
C LEU A 24 -3.19 -0.79 9.76
N HIS A 25 -1.92 -0.57 9.46
CA HIS A 25 -1.48 0.05 8.21
C HIS A 25 -1.80 -0.84 7.01
N HIS A 26 -1.58 -2.15 7.14
CA HIS A 26 -1.93 -3.10 6.09
C HIS A 26 -3.43 -3.40 6.03
N SER A 27 -4.03 -3.91 7.10
CA SER A 27 -5.40 -4.44 7.07
C SER A 27 -6.50 -3.38 7.08
N LYS A 28 -6.18 -2.13 7.46
CA LYS A 28 -7.15 -1.02 7.49
C LYS A 28 -6.79 0.06 6.48
N HIS A 29 -5.62 0.67 6.60
CA HIS A 29 -5.29 1.81 5.74
C HIS A 29 -5.09 1.41 4.28
N HIS A 30 -4.29 0.36 4.00
CA HIS A 30 -4.12 -0.11 2.62
C HIS A 30 -5.43 -0.70 2.07
N GLN A 31 -6.20 -1.42 2.88
CA GLN A 31 -7.52 -1.93 2.48
C GLN A 31 -8.47 -0.78 2.06
N ALA A 32 -8.49 0.34 2.79
CA ALA A 32 -9.32 1.48 2.44
C ALA A 32 -8.97 2.07 1.06
N TYR A 33 -7.67 2.11 0.69
CA TYR A 33 -7.27 2.52 -0.66
C TYR A 33 -7.71 1.52 -1.72
N VAL A 34 -7.64 0.21 -1.45
CA VAL A 34 -8.12 -0.82 -2.37
C VAL A 34 -9.63 -0.68 -2.62
N ASP A 35 -10.41 -0.55 -1.54
CA ASP A 35 -11.86 -0.41 -1.62
C ASP A 35 -12.26 0.89 -2.34
N GLY A 36 -11.62 2.00 -1.98
CA GLY A 36 -11.85 3.30 -2.59
C GLY A 36 -11.44 3.35 -4.07
N LEU A 37 -10.38 2.64 -4.46
CA LEU A 37 -9.96 2.55 -5.86
C LEU A 37 -10.98 1.75 -6.68
N ASN A 38 -11.41 0.58 -6.18
CA ASN A 38 -12.43 -0.24 -6.83
C ASN A 38 -13.74 0.55 -7.06
N ALA A 39 -14.20 1.26 -6.03
CA ALA A 39 -15.40 2.09 -6.13
C ALA A 39 -15.24 3.24 -7.13
N ALA A 40 -14.06 3.89 -7.16
CA ALA A 40 -13.78 4.98 -8.09
C ALA A 40 -13.72 4.50 -9.55
N GLU A 41 -13.12 3.34 -9.81
CA GLU A 41 -13.06 2.72 -11.13
C GLU A 41 -14.44 2.29 -11.63
N GLU A 42 -15.26 1.70 -10.75
CA GLU A 42 -16.65 1.34 -11.07
C GLU A 42 -17.49 2.58 -11.41
N ALA A 43 -17.36 3.65 -10.61
CA ALA A 43 -18.04 4.91 -10.88
C ALA A 43 -17.55 5.55 -12.19
N TYR A 44 -16.25 5.47 -12.48
CA TYR A 44 -15.66 6.02 -13.70
C TYR A 44 -16.16 5.28 -14.95
N ALA A 45 -16.29 3.96 -14.88
CA ALA A 45 -16.83 3.15 -15.97
C ALA A 45 -18.32 3.47 -16.28
N LYS A 46 -19.07 3.93 -15.27
CA LYS A 46 -20.49 4.33 -15.42
C LYS A 46 -20.68 5.81 -15.79
N ALA A 47 -19.63 6.62 -15.74
CA ALA A 47 -19.72 8.05 -16.03
C ALA A 47 -20.02 8.28 -17.52
N ALA A 48 -21.09 9.03 -17.80
CA ALA A 48 -21.58 9.24 -19.17
C ALA A 48 -20.88 10.42 -19.87
N THR A 49 -20.28 11.33 -19.10
CA THR A 49 -19.68 12.55 -19.62
C THR A 49 -18.24 12.76 -19.16
N PRO A 50 -17.42 13.48 -19.94
CA PRO A 50 -16.08 13.87 -19.50
C PRO A 50 -16.10 14.66 -18.17
N LYS A 51 -17.14 15.46 -17.93
CA LYS A 51 -17.28 16.23 -16.68
C LYS A 51 -17.43 15.32 -15.46
N GLU A 52 -18.17 14.23 -15.58
CA GLU A 52 -18.32 13.24 -14.50
C GLU A 52 -17.03 12.46 -14.29
N GLN A 53 -16.35 12.08 -15.36
CA GLN A 53 -15.04 11.43 -15.31
C GLN A 53 -13.99 12.31 -14.61
N ILE A 54 -13.92 13.61 -14.94
CA ILE A 54 -13.00 14.57 -14.32
C ILE A 54 -13.24 14.68 -12.82
N LYS A 55 -14.50 14.69 -12.36
CA LYS A 55 -14.83 14.73 -10.92
C LYS A 55 -14.28 13.53 -10.15
N LEU A 56 -14.12 12.38 -10.80
CA LEU A 56 -13.64 11.14 -10.18
C LEU A 56 -12.10 11.04 -10.17
N GLN A 57 -11.39 11.89 -10.92
CA GLN A 57 -9.92 11.82 -11.01
C GLN A 57 -9.22 11.96 -9.65
N SER A 58 -9.75 12.78 -8.74
CA SER A 58 -9.16 12.92 -7.40
C SER A 58 -9.22 11.61 -6.62
N ALA A 59 -10.37 10.92 -6.65
CA ALA A 59 -10.54 9.63 -5.98
C ALA A 59 -9.67 8.53 -6.61
N LEU A 60 -9.60 8.47 -7.94
CA LEU A 60 -8.71 7.55 -8.66
C LEU A 60 -7.25 7.80 -8.31
N LYS A 61 -6.80 9.06 -8.33
CA LYS A 61 -5.42 9.42 -8.00
C LYS A 61 -5.08 9.11 -6.55
N PHE A 62 -5.95 9.47 -5.61
CA PHE A 62 -5.70 9.30 -4.19
C PHE A 62 -5.67 7.82 -3.79
N ASN A 63 -6.70 7.07 -4.16
CA ASN A 63 -6.80 5.65 -3.80
C ASN A 63 -5.85 4.79 -4.64
N GLY A 64 -5.72 5.08 -5.93
CA GLY A 64 -4.76 4.42 -6.83
C GLY A 64 -3.31 4.64 -6.39
N GLY A 65 -2.94 5.89 -6.14
CA GLY A 65 -1.63 6.23 -5.59
C GLY A 65 -1.39 5.58 -4.22
N GLY A 66 -2.40 5.57 -3.35
CA GLY A 66 -2.35 4.87 -2.07
C GLY A 66 -2.05 3.38 -2.23
N HIS A 67 -2.79 2.67 -3.08
CA HIS A 67 -2.60 1.24 -3.33
C HIS A 67 -1.21 0.93 -3.93
N ILE A 68 -0.78 1.70 -4.93
CA ILE A 68 0.52 1.51 -5.59
C ILE A 68 1.67 1.73 -4.60
N THR A 69 1.68 2.87 -3.92
CA THR A 69 2.77 3.23 -3.00
C THR A 69 2.87 2.24 -1.84
N HIS A 70 1.75 1.78 -1.28
CA HIS A 70 1.78 0.79 -0.20
C HIS A 70 2.22 -0.60 -0.70
N SER A 71 1.78 -1.02 -1.89
CA SER A 71 2.21 -2.29 -2.48
C SER A 71 3.74 -2.32 -2.71
N LEU A 72 4.31 -1.19 -3.17
CA LEU A 72 5.76 -1.03 -3.28
C LEU A 72 6.44 -0.99 -1.91
N PHE A 73 5.89 -0.24 -0.96
CA PHE A 73 6.41 -0.13 0.40
C PHE A 73 6.60 -1.50 1.05
N TRP A 74 5.58 -2.38 0.99
CA TRP A 74 5.67 -3.71 1.60
C TRP A 74 6.74 -4.60 0.96
N LYS A 75 6.93 -4.51 -0.35
CA LYS A 75 7.96 -5.28 -1.08
C LYS A 75 9.38 -4.77 -0.86
N ASN A 76 9.53 -3.51 -0.45
CA ASN A 76 10.82 -2.88 -0.18
C ASN A 76 11.26 -3.01 1.29
N LEU A 77 10.45 -3.66 2.14
CA LEU A 77 10.82 -3.98 3.51
C LEU A 77 11.19 -5.46 3.61
N ALA A 78 12.16 -5.76 4.45
CA ALA A 78 12.55 -7.12 4.78
C ALA A 78 12.84 -7.22 6.28
N PRO A 79 12.52 -8.36 6.93
CA PRO A 79 12.99 -8.67 8.27
C PRO A 79 14.52 -8.61 8.35
N GLN A 80 15.06 -8.30 9.53
CA GLN A 80 16.52 -8.26 9.71
C GLN A 80 17.18 -9.62 9.41
N SER A 81 16.49 -10.72 9.71
CA SER A 81 16.94 -12.09 9.39
C SER A 81 17.01 -12.38 7.88
N GLN A 82 16.47 -11.50 7.04
CA GLN A 82 16.49 -11.60 5.57
C GLN A 82 17.34 -10.49 4.94
N GLY A 83 18.29 -9.91 5.68
CA GLY A 83 19.19 -8.85 5.20
C GLY A 83 18.62 -7.44 5.30
N GLY A 84 17.43 -7.26 5.89
CA GLY A 84 16.96 -5.94 6.31
C GLY A 84 17.93 -5.35 7.33
N SER A 85 18.22 -4.05 7.23
CA SER A 85 19.11 -3.34 8.18
C SER A 85 20.59 -3.74 8.15
N GLU A 86 21.04 -4.60 7.23
CA GLU A 86 22.48 -4.89 7.07
C GLU A 86 23.20 -3.72 6.37
N LEU A 87 23.79 -2.83 7.17
CA LEU A 87 24.88 -1.99 6.67
C LEU A 87 26.10 -2.89 6.48
N LYS A 88 26.34 -3.34 5.25
CA LYS A 88 27.66 -3.85 4.89
C LYS A 88 28.63 -2.67 5.00
N PHE A 89 29.33 -2.58 6.12
CA PHE A 89 30.47 -1.69 6.26
C PHE A 89 31.44 -2.00 5.12
N SER A 90 31.54 -1.08 4.17
CA SER A 90 32.66 -1.05 3.23
C SER A 90 33.89 -0.64 4.05
N PRO A 91 34.97 -1.43 4.09
CA PRO A 91 36.18 -0.98 4.76
C PRO A 91 36.77 0.16 3.95
N LEU A 92 36.64 1.38 4.48
CA LEU A 92 37.58 2.46 4.23
C LEU A 92 38.62 2.43 5.36
#